data_AF-A0A6I5NII3-F1
#
_entry.id   AF-A0A6I5NII3-F1
#
_cell.length_a   1.000
_cell.length_b   1.000
_cell.length_c   1.000
_cell.angle_alpha   90.00
_cell.angle_beta   90.00
_cell.angle_gamma   90.00
#
_symmetry.space_group_name_H-M   'P 1'
#
loop_
_entity.id
_entity.type
_entity.pdbx_description
1 polymer ?
#
loop_
_entity_poly.entity_id
_entity_poly.type
_entity_poly.pdbx_seq_one_letter_code
_entity_poly.pdbx_strand_id
1 'polypeptide(L)' 'MVQVKNEQQVLQEGMHILLANMEPSTFARFWAACNLGRGDYLQLKDELFADESVASLYAKITTFQESNADDAG' A
#
# COMPACT_ATOMS: atom_id res chain seq x y z
N MET A 1 20.60 -0.82 -24.66
CA MET A 1 19.36 -1.37 -24.08
C MET A 1 18.65 -0.23 -23.38
N VAL A 2 17.53 0.26 -23.92
CA VAL A 2 16.83 1.41 -23.32
C VAL A 2 16.11 0.89 -22.07
N GLN A 3 16.52 1.38 -20.90
CA GLN A 3 15.83 1.12 -19.65
C GLN A 3 14.53 1.94 -19.66
N VAL A 4 13.43 1.30 -20.04
CA VAL A 4 12.10 1.93 -19.98
C VAL A 4 11.71 1.98 -18.50
N LYS A 5 11.60 3.19 -17.94
CA LYS A 5 11.07 3.38 -16.59
C LYS A 5 9.65 2.81 -16.54
N ASN A 6 9.35 2.02 -15.52
CA ASN A 6 7.98 1.53 -15.34
C ASN A 6 7.06 2.70 -14.91
N GLU A 7 5.75 2.48 -15.02
CA GLU A 7 4.75 3.50 -14.73
C GLU A 7 4.83 4.04 -13.29
N GLN A 8 5.16 3.18 -12.32
CA GLN A 8 5.37 3.58 -10.92
C GLN A 8 6.57 4.52 -10.75
N GLN A 9 7.67 4.26 -11.45
CA GLN A 9 8.86 5.12 -11.41
C GLN A 9 8.59 6.48 -12.03
N VAL A 10 7.82 6.52 -13.12
CA VAL A 10 7.39 7.77 -13.76
C VAL A 10 6.46 8.57 -12.84
N LEU A 11 5.53 7.89 -12.16
CA LEU A 11 4.64 8.52 -11.17
C LEU A 11 5.42 9.06 -9.97
N GLN A 12 6.36 8.29 -9.41
CA GLN A 12 7.19 8.73 -8.28
C GLN A 12 8.03 9.96 -8.64
N GLU A 13 8.64 9.98 -9.83
CA GLU A 13 9.39 11.12 -10.33
C GLU A 13 8.51 12.36 -10.47
N GLY A 14 7.31 12.22 -11.07
CA GLY A 14 6.34 13.30 -11.17
C GLY A 14 5.91 13.85 -9.81
N MET A 15 5.64 12.98 -8.84
CA MET A 15 5.26 13.37 -7.48
C MET A 15 6.38 14.10 -6.75
N HIS A 16 7.63 13.66 -6.94
CA HIS A 16 8.77 14.31 -6.32
C HIS A 16 8.98 15.73 -6.87
N ILE A 17 8.80 15.92 -8.18
CA ILE A 17 8.89 17.24 -8.83
C ILE A 17 7.77 18.15 -8.31
N LEU A 18 6.53 17.65 -8.22
CA LEU A 18 5.41 18.45 -7.74
C LEU A 18 5.59 18.86 -6.27
N LEU A 19 6.05 17.95 -5.41
CA LEU A 19 6.35 18.25 -4.00
C LEU A 19 7.47 19.29 -3.86
N ALA A 20 8.47 19.28 -4.75
CA ALA A 20 9.58 20.24 -4.73
C ALA A 20 9.19 21.65 -5.21
N ASN A 21 8.12 21.76 -6.02
CA ASN A 21 7.71 23.02 -6.67
C ASN A 21 6.41 23.61 -6.11
N MET A 22 5.65 22.84 -5.33
CA MET A 22 4.39 23.28 -4.74
C MET A 22 4.53 23.45 -3.23
N GLU A 23 3.74 24.37 -2.66
CA GLU A 23 3.54 24.35 -1.22
C GLU A 23 2.90 23.02 -0.78
N PRO A 24 3.26 22.49 0.40
CA PRO A 24 2.73 21.21 0.90
C PRO A 24 1.20 21.16 0.95
N SER A 25 0.56 22.27 1.28
CA SER A 25 -0.90 22.41 1.34
C SER A 25 -1.56 22.26 -0.04
N THR A 26 -0.91 22.79 -1.08
CA THR A 26 -1.38 22.73 -2.47
C THR A 26 -1.14 21.36 -3.06
N PHE A 27 0.03 20.77 -2.78
CA PHE A 27 0.36 19.40 -3.16
C PHE A 27 -0.65 18.39 -2.57
N ALA A 28 -0.98 18.51 -1.28
CA ALA A 28 -1.96 17.62 -0.63
C ALA A 28 -3.36 17.72 -1.28
N ARG A 29 -3.80 18.93 -1.63
CA ARG A 29 -5.08 19.14 -2.33
C ARG A 29 -5.05 18.56 -3.75
N PHE A 30 -3.95 18.73 -4.47
CA PHE A 30 -3.75 18.14 -5.79
C PHE A 30 -3.76 16.61 -5.72
N TRP A 31 -3.04 16.02 -4.77
CA TRP A 31 -3.00 14.58 -4.54
C TRP A 31 -4.39 13.99 -4.28
N ALA A 32 -5.18 14.66 -3.43
CA ALA A 32 -6.55 14.27 -3.13
C ALA A 32 -7.47 14.42 -4.35
N ALA A 33 -7.38 15.53 -5.10
CA ALA A 33 -8.18 15.78 -6.30
C ALA A 33 -7.90 14.76 -7.42
N CYS A 34 -6.64 14.36 -7.59
CA CYS A 34 -6.22 13.34 -8.54
C CYS A 34 -6.52 11.91 -8.08
N ASN A 35 -7.05 11.72 -6.86
CA ASN A 35 -7.34 10.42 -6.28
C ASN A 35 -6.13 9.46 -6.25
N LEU A 36 -4.92 10.02 -6.19
CA LEU A 36 -3.66 9.26 -6.19
C LEU A 36 -3.41 8.47 -4.89
N GLY A 37 -4.35 8.55 -3.93
CA GLY A 37 -4.40 7.73 -2.72
C GLY A 37 -5.49 6.65 -2.73
N ARG A 38 -6.25 6.49 -3.82
CA ARG A 38 -7.17 5.36 -4.01
C ARG A 38 -6.46 4.21 -4.71
N GLY A 39 -5.39 3.69 -4.12
CA GLY A 39 -5.36 2.24 -4.06
C GLY A 39 -6.60 1.90 -3.27
N ASP A 40 -7.59 1.28 -3.89
CA ASP A 40 -8.89 1.05 -3.27
C ASP A 40 -8.67 0.03 -2.16
N TYR A 41 -8.10 0.47 -1.04
CA TYR A 41 -7.68 -0.36 0.08
C TYR A 41 -8.89 -1.12 0.60
N LEU A 42 -10.07 -0.52 0.50
CA LEU A 42 -11.33 -1.19 0.77
C LEU A 42 -11.57 -2.33 -0.23
N GLN A 43 -11.46 -2.10 -1.53
CA GLN A 43 -11.57 -3.15 -2.55
C GLN A 43 -10.47 -4.22 -2.45
N LEU A 44 -9.21 -3.84 -2.25
CA LEU A 44 -8.08 -4.75 -2.06
C LEU A 44 -8.23 -5.55 -0.76
N LYS A 45 -8.70 -4.93 0.33
CA LYS A 45 -9.05 -5.64 1.57
C LYS A 45 -10.20 -6.61 1.30
N ASP A 46 -11.22 -6.18 0.58
CA ASP A 46 -12.35 -7.05 0.26
C ASP A 46 -11.91 -8.23 -0.63
N GLU A 47 -10.98 -8.04 -1.57
CA GLU A 47 -10.38 -9.10 -2.38
C GLU A 47 -9.49 -10.05 -1.56
N LEU A 48 -8.59 -9.52 -0.72
CA LEU A 48 -7.65 -10.31 0.07
C LEU A 48 -8.31 -11.08 1.22
N PHE A 49 -9.45 -10.60 1.70
CA PHE A 49 -10.14 -11.16 2.86
C PHE A 49 -11.58 -11.62 2.54
N ALA A 50 -11.95 -11.78 1.26
CA ALA A 50 -13.29 -12.18 0.82
C ALA A 50 -13.77 -13.49 1.50
N ASP A 51 -12.87 -14.46 1.60
CA ASP A 51 -13.14 -15.79 2.17
C ASP A 51 -12.65 -15.93 3.62
N GLU A 52 -12.21 -14.83 4.23
CA GLU A 52 -11.67 -14.82 5.58
C GLU A 52 -12.70 -14.28 6.58
N SER A 53 -12.84 -14.98 7.70
CA SER A 53 -13.59 -14.51 8.85
C SER A 53 -12.63 -14.01 9.93
N VAL A 54 -13.14 -13.22 10.87
CA VAL A 54 -12.36 -12.81 12.05
C VAL A 54 -11.80 -14.03 12.79
N ALA A 55 -12.55 -15.14 12.85
CA ALA A 55 -12.12 -16.38 13.49
C ALA A 55 -10.98 -17.08 12.73
N SER A 56 -11.02 -17.11 11.39
CA SER A 56 -9.96 -17.74 10.59
C SER A 56 -8.66 -16.93 10.61
N LEU A 57 -8.78 -15.59 10.57
CA LEU A 57 -7.64 -14.69 10.73
C LEU A 57 -7.00 -14.84 12.11
N TYR A 58 -7.81 -14.92 13.16
CA TYR A 58 -7.32 -15.14 14.52
C TYR A 58 -6.55 -16.46 14.63
N ALA A 59 -7.11 -17.56 14.11
CA ALA A 59 -6.45 -18.87 14.13
C ALA A 59 -5.10 -18.86 13.38
N LYS A 60 -5.03 -18.18 12.23
CA LYS A 60 -3.78 -18.00 11.46
C LYS A 60 -2.73 -17.21 12.22
N ILE A 61 -3.14 -16.15 12.92
CA ILE A 61 -2.24 -15.33 13.75
C ILE A 61 -1.70 -16.17 14.92
N THR A 62 -2.56 -16.90 15.63
CA THR A 62 -2.14 -17.78 16.73
C THR A 62 -1.15 -18.84 16.26
N THR A 63 -1.45 -19.51 15.14
CA THR A 63 -0.55 -20.52 14.55
C THR A 63 0.81 -19.92 14.18
N PHE A 64 0.83 -18.73 13.60
CA PHE A 64 2.06 -18.02 13.25
C PHE A 64 2.89 -17.63 14.48
N GLN A 65 2.22 -17.18 15.55
CA GLN A 65 2.88 -16.82 16.81
C GLN A 65 3.46 -18.05 17.51
N GLU A 66 2.74 -19.17 17.52
CA GLU A 66 3.22 -20.45 18.07
C GLU A 66 4.43 -20.96 17.26
N SER A 67 4.37 -20.90 15.93
CA SER A 67 5.48 -21.31 15.07
C SER A 67 6.75 -20.45 15.21
N ASN A 68 6.62 -19.17 15.56
CA ASN A 68 7.76 -18.29 15.84
C ASN A 68 8.25 -18.40 17.29
N ALA A 69 7.43 -18.93 18.20
CA ALA A 69 7.86 -19.21 19.57
C ALA A 69 8.74 -20.47 19.63
N ASP A 70 8.51 -21.45 18.74
CA ASP A 70 9.29 -22.69 18.66
C ASP A 70 10.67 -22.53 17.97
N ASP A 71 10.92 -21.43 17.24
CA ASP A 71 12.24 -21.11 16.65
C ASP A 71 13.18 -20.38 17.62
N ALA A 72 12.66 -19.93 18.78
CA ALA A 72 13.41 -19.22 19.82
C ALA A 72 13.83 -20.11 21.01
N GLY A 73 13.69 -21.44 20.88
CA GLY A 73 14.02 -22.45 21.90
C GLY A 73 15.38 -23.11 21.70
#